data_AF-A0A1X0NW65-F1
#
_entry.id   AF-A0A1X0NW65-F1
#
_cell.length_a   1.000
_cell.length_b   1.000
_cell.length_c   1.000
_cell.angle_alpha   90.00
_cell.angle_beta   90.00
_cell.angle_gamma   90.00
#
_symmetry.space_group_name_H-M   'P 1'
#
loop_
_entity.id
_entity.type
_entity.pdbx_description
1 polymer ?
#
loop_
_entity_poly.entity_id
_entity_poly.type
_entity_poly.pdbx_seq_one_letter_code
_entity_poly.pdbx_strand_id
1 'polypeptide(L)'
;MKSSPGRLRGKVGWTVENFAERIFISSPRLFSFSHRVLGSLRHPYVVVVVDLLNSNSCANKNRVEEFMGAFLQSREEEEKWGRVASMFDSKLTAEEVDTLRRKVSLNADIRISIEALWSGLGGVSNGVVKEDDYNTFHFRMYSYLLGIDNVSAITSTSASVLEDFIYDKRGGNGVPFGSFAVSMLELADNWTRTRKPDDYVRFLNDVHDNCLPRPPKLPAKHDISLSYEKPVYFSGGLVCRVDDDDHVEYVKKKLH
;
A
#
# COMPACT_ATOMS: atom_id res chain seq x y z
N MET A 1 14.90 41.76 33.33
CA MET A 1 15.19 40.42 32.76
C MET A 1 13.89 39.85 32.24
N LYS A 2 13.83 39.55 30.94
CA LYS A 2 12.62 39.10 30.25
C LYS A 2 12.31 37.66 30.63
N SER A 3 11.08 37.43 31.05
CA SER A 3 10.46 36.14 31.32
C SER A 3 10.38 35.31 30.03
N SER A 4 10.88 34.08 30.09
CA SER A 4 10.61 33.07 29.06
C SER A 4 9.14 32.65 29.14
N PRO A 5 8.35 32.70 28.05
CA PRO A 5 6.99 32.20 28.09
C PRO A 5 7.02 30.67 28.09
N GLY A 6 6.40 30.08 29.11
CA GLY A 6 6.18 28.64 29.20
C GLY A 6 5.42 28.12 27.98
N ARG A 7 5.86 26.96 27.47
CA ARG A 7 5.09 26.18 26.49
C ARG A 7 3.75 25.82 27.10
N LEU A 8 2.70 26.45 26.57
CA LEU A 8 1.31 26.10 26.84
C LEU A 8 1.08 24.62 26.48
N ARG A 9 0.71 23.82 27.48
CA ARG A 9 -0.02 22.56 27.30
C ARG A 9 -1.41 22.88 26.75
N GLY A 10 -1.50 23.18 25.45
CA GLY A 10 -2.74 23.17 24.71
C GLY A 10 -2.94 21.80 24.08
N LYS A 11 -4.18 21.28 24.05
CA LYS A 11 -4.55 20.22 23.10
C LYS A 11 -4.13 20.72 21.71
N VAL A 12 -3.10 20.12 21.12
CA VAL A 12 -2.62 20.48 19.78
C VAL A 12 -3.69 20.07 18.78
N GLY A 13 -4.60 20.99 18.47
CA GLY A 13 -5.53 20.84 17.35
C GLY A 13 -4.72 20.83 16.05
N TRP A 14 -5.07 19.92 15.15
CA TRP A 14 -4.39 19.79 13.86
C TRP A 14 -4.73 20.96 12.95
N THR A 15 -3.70 21.58 12.39
CA THR A 15 -3.84 22.63 11.38
C THR A 15 -3.40 22.09 10.01
N VAL A 16 -3.85 22.73 8.93
CA VAL A 16 -3.52 22.32 7.55
C VAL A 16 -2.01 22.30 7.32
N GLU A 17 -1.27 23.13 8.04
CA GLU A 17 0.19 23.22 8.02
C GLU A 17 0.85 21.91 8.46
N ASN A 18 0.32 21.24 9.48
CA ASN A 18 0.87 19.94 9.92
C ASN A 18 0.65 18.85 8.85
N PHE A 19 -0.48 18.88 8.14
CA PHE A 19 -0.74 17.96 7.04
C PHE A 19 0.20 18.23 5.85
N ALA A 20 0.36 19.51 5.51
CA ALA A 20 1.25 19.93 4.43
C ALA A 20 2.73 19.63 4.74
N GLU A 21 3.19 19.85 5.98
CA GLU A 21 4.57 19.58 6.38
C GLU A 21 4.94 18.12 6.08
N ARG A 22 4.09 17.16 6.44
CA ARG A 22 4.35 15.74 6.15
C ARG A 22 4.50 15.48 4.66
N ILE A 23 3.57 16.00 3.84
CA ILE A 23 3.46 15.71 2.40
C ILE A 23 4.51 16.41 1.55
N PHE A 24 4.91 17.62 1.94
CA PHE A 24 5.79 18.46 1.12
C PHE A 24 7.20 18.60 1.69
N ILE A 25 7.39 18.40 3.00
CA ILE A 25 8.64 18.74 3.68
C ILE A 25 9.28 17.51 4.32
N SER A 26 8.64 16.89 5.31
CA SER A 26 9.27 15.84 6.12
C SER A 26 9.45 14.52 5.35
N SER A 27 8.51 14.20 4.46
CA SER A 27 8.58 13.02 3.60
C SER A 27 7.86 13.30 2.27
N PRO A 28 8.49 14.06 1.35
CA PRO A 28 7.83 14.53 0.14
C PRO A 28 7.23 13.38 -0.67
N ARG A 29 5.91 13.34 -0.86
CA ARG A 29 5.26 12.25 -1.62
C ARG A 29 5.57 12.34 -3.11
N LEU A 30 5.51 11.20 -3.78
CA LEU A 30 5.73 11.06 -5.23
C LEU A 30 4.46 10.62 -5.97
N PHE A 31 3.50 10.02 -5.26
CA PHE A 31 2.28 9.48 -5.85
C PHE A 31 1.05 10.18 -5.29
N SER A 32 0.08 10.45 -6.17
CA SER A 32 -1.18 11.10 -5.78
C SER A 32 -1.93 10.30 -4.72
N PHE A 33 -2.76 11.00 -3.97
CA PHE A 33 -3.67 10.43 -2.98
C PHE A 33 -5.06 11.07 -3.02
N SER A 34 -5.32 11.99 -3.96
CA SER A 34 -6.57 12.74 -4.01
C SER A 34 -7.80 11.88 -4.31
N HIS A 35 -7.59 10.75 -4.98
CA HIS A 35 -8.61 9.75 -5.28
C HIS A 35 -8.88 8.77 -4.13
N ARG A 36 -8.15 8.87 -3.01
CA ARG A 36 -8.27 7.94 -1.88
C ARG A 36 -9.11 8.57 -0.78
N VAL A 37 -9.99 7.77 -0.19
CA VAL A 37 -10.65 8.16 1.06
C VAL A 37 -9.67 8.22 2.21
N LEU A 38 -9.97 9.08 3.19
CA LEU A 38 -9.08 9.33 4.33
C LEU A 38 -8.74 8.06 5.13
N GLY A 39 -9.68 7.12 5.22
CA GLY A 39 -9.49 5.86 5.89
C GLY A 39 -8.53 4.90 5.18
N SER A 40 -8.19 5.13 3.90
CA SER A 40 -7.26 4.30 3.13
C SER A 40 -5.85 4.36 3.72
N LEU A 41 -5.16 3.21 3.83
CA LEU A 41 -3.73 3.17 4.18
C LEU A 41 -2.85 3.91 3.18
N ARG A 42 -3.34 4.15 1.96
CA ARG A 42 -2.65 4.91 0.92
C ARG A 42 -2.89 6.40 1.02
N HIS A 43 -3.89 6.80 1.81
CA HIS A 43 -4.11 8.19 2.14
C HIS A 43 -3.20 8.60 3.33
N PRO A 44 -2.56 9.77 3.29
CA PRO A 44 -1.61 10.16 4.35
C PRO A 44 -2.23 10.41 5.72
N TYR A 45 -3.55 10.65 5.78
CA TYR A 45 -4.29 10.83 7.02
C TYR A 45 -4.00 9.75 8.06
N VAL A 46 -4.05 8.48 7.66
CA VAL A 46 -3.85 7.35 8.60
C VAL A 46 -2.44 7.38 9.19
N VAL A 47 -1.41 7.64 8.38
CA VAL A 47 -0.02 7.70 8.86
C VAL A 47 0.17 8.85 9.84
N VAL A 48 -0.46 10.00 9.58
CA VAL A 48 -0.45 11.13 10.52
C VAL A 48 -1.10 10.74 11.87
N VAL A 49 -2.22 10.02 11.83
CA VAL A 49 -2.87 9.48 13.04
C VAL A 49 -1.95 8.48 13.76
N VAL A 50 -1.23 7.62 13.04
CA VAL A 50 -0.24 6.71 13.65
C VAL A 50 0.88 7.48 14.35
N ASP A 51 1.50 8.44 13.68
CA ASP A 51 2.60 9.24 14.23
C ASP A 51 2.17 9.99 15.50
N LEU A 52 0.94 10.48 15.51
CA LEU A 52 0.27 11.09 16.65
C LEU A 52 0.17 10.18 17.86
N LEU A 53 -0.41 9.00 17.64
CA LEU A 53 -0.64 8.04 18.71
C LEU A 53 0.69 7.54 19.27
N ASN A 54 1.71 7.44 18.43
CA ASN A 54 3.05 7.06 18.85
C ASN A 54 3.79 8.19 19.59
N SER A 55 3.50 9.46 19.28
CA SER A 55 4.12 10.63 19.91
C SER A 55 3.47 11.01 21.24
N ASN A 56 2.17 10.76 21.38
CA ASN A 56 1.43 10.97 22.62
C ASN A 56 1.74 9.83 23.60
N SER A 57 2.79 9.99 24.41
CA SER A 57 3.23 9.07 25.46
C SER A 57 2.23 8.94 26.64
N CYS A 58 0.94 9.20 26.43
CA CYS A 58 -0.08 9.10 27.46
C CYS A 58 -0.51 7.63 27.60
N ALA A 59 0.12 6.95 28.56
CA ALA A 59 -0.21 5.61 29.01
C ALA A 59 -1.72 5.46 29.30
N ASN A 60 -2.32 4.37 28.83
CA ASN A 60 -3.65 3.82 29.14
C ASN A 60 -4.80 4.05 28.16
N LYS A 61 -4.60 4.62 26.96
CA LYS A 61 -5.68 4.64 25.96
C LYS A 61 -5.62 3.44 25.01
N ASN A 62 -6.77 2.81 24.78
CA ASN A 62 -6.88 1.69 23.85
C ASN A 62 -6.64 2.19 22.41
N ARG A 63 -5.61 1.64 21.76
CA ARG A 63 -5.20 2.02 20.40
C ARG A 63 -6.33 1.83 19.38
N VAL A 64 -7.17 0.81 19.57
CA VAL A 64 -8.34 0.56 18.72
C VAL A 64 -9.34 1.72 18.82
N GLU A 65 -9.67 2.15 20.04
CA GLU A 65 -10.63 3.25 20.26
C GLU A 65 -10.16 4.56 19.63
N GLU A 66 -8.87 4.85 19.71
CA GLU A 66 -8.29 6.05 19.08
C GLU A 66 -8.35 6.00 17.55
N PHE A 67 -8.08 4.84 16.92
CA PHE A 67 -8.25 4.70 15.48
C PHE A 67 -9.72 4.77 15.06
N MET A 68 -10.63 4.13 15.79
CA MET A 68 -12.06 4.25 15.51
C MET A 68 -12.53 5.70 15.64
N GLY A 69 -12.08 6.42 16.67
CA GLY A 69 -12.35 7.84 16.84
C GLY A 69 -11.86 8.66 15.65
N ALA A 70 -10.63 8.41 15.19
CA ALA A 70 -10.07 9.07 14.02
C ALA A 70 -10.85 8.75 12.73
N PHE A 71 -11.19 7.48 12.48
CA PHE A 71 -11.98 7.10 11.31
C PHE A 71 -13.40 7.69 11.32
N LEU A 72 -14.02 7.84 12.49
CA LEU A 72 -15.32 8.51 12.61
C LEU A 72 -15.22 10.02 12.37
N GLN A 73 -14.15 10.65 12.85
CA GLN A 73 -13.89 12.09 12.70
C GLN A 73 -13.30 12.46 11.34
N SER A 74 -12.92 11.48 10.51
CA SER A 74 -12.24 11.76 9.24
C SER A 74 -13.07 12.68 8.34
N ARG A 75 -14.40 12.56 8.37
CA ARG A 75 -15.31 13.42 7.59
C ARG A 75 -15.14 14.91 7.86
N GLU A 76 -14.82 15.29 9.09
CA GLU A 76 -14.60 16.69 9.47
C GLU A 76 -13.25 17.22 8.94
N GLU A 77 -12.35 16.32 8.55
CA GLU A 77 -11.03 16.62 8.02
C GLU A 77 -10.97 16.60 6.48
N GLU A 78 -12.01 16.10 5.79
CA GLU A 78 -12.04 15.94 4.32
C GLU A 78 -11.75 17.23 3.57
N GLU A 79 -12.36 18.35 3.97
CA GLU A 79 -12.14 19.64 3.30
C GLU A 79 -10.67 20.10 3.42
N LYS A 80 -10.07 19.88 4.60
CA LYS A 80 -8.66 20.25 4.85
C LYS A 80 -7.72 19.40 3.99
N TRP A 81 -7.95 18.09 3.94
CA TRP A 81 -7.17 17.18 3.10
C TRP A 81 -7.40 17.41 1.62
N GLY A 82 -8.61 17.79 1.20
CA GLY A 82 -8.91 18.17 -0.18
C GLY A 82 -8.06 19.35 -0.66
N ARG A 83 -7.83 20.35 0.20
CA ARG A 83 -6.92 21.47 -0.11
C ARG A 83 -5.47 21.01 -0.25
N VAL A 84 -4.97 20.17 0.66
CA VAL A 84 -3.60 19.62 0.61
C VAL A 84 -3.42 18.76 -0.64
N ALA A 85 -4.40 17.93 -0.97
CA ALA A 85 -4.40 17.08 -2.15
C ALA A 85 -4.36 17.91 -3.45
N SER A 86 -5.19 18.94 -3.55
CA SER A 86 -5.21 19.85 -4.71
C SER A 86 -3.86 20.57 -4.89
N MET A 87 -3.27 21.06 -3.80
CA MET A 87 -1.94 21.65 -3.83
C MET A 87 -0.89 20.65 -4.32
N PHE A 88 -0.93 19.41 -3.82
CA PHE A 88 0.03 18.37 -4.18
C PHE A 88 -0.12 17.95 -5.64
N ASP A 89 -1.34 17.71 -6.10
CA ASP A 89 -1.61 17.31 -7.49
C ASP A 89 -1.15 18.38 -8.49
N SER A 90 -1.23 19.66 -8.14
CA SER A 90 -0.69 20.75 -8.98
C SER A 90 0.83 20.70 -9.17
N LYS A 91 1.54 19.95 -8.32
CA LYS A 91 3.00 19.80 -8.32
C LYS A 91 3.47 18.42 -8.78
N LEU A 92 2.56 17.46 -8.97
CA LEU A 92 2.91 16.09 -9.36
C LEU A 92 3.65 16.00 -10.71
N THR A 93 3.40 16.94 -11.62
CA THR A 93 4.03 17.00 -12.94
C THR A 93 5.32 17.83 -12.96
N ALA A 94 5.73 18.40 -11.82
CA ALA A 94 7.01 19.08 -11.72
C ALA A 94 8.13 18.08 -12.02
N GLU A 95 9.11 18.51 -12.82
CA GLU A 95 10.18 17.64 -13.35
C GLU A 95 10.95 16.90 -12.25
N GLU A 96 11.20 17.56 -11.12
CA GLU A 96 11.87 16.98 -9.96
C GLU A 96 11.08 15.80 -9.36
N VAL A 97 9.76 15.99 -9.18
CA VAL A 97 8.86 14.96 -8.64
C VAL A 97 8.73 13.80 -9.63
N ASP A 98 8.54 14.12 -10.91
CA ASP A 98 8.39 13.09 -11.95
C ASP A 98 9.67 12.26 -12.13
N THR A 99 10.85 12.90 -12.06
CA THR A 99 12.14 12.21 -12.12
C THR A 99 12.30 11.21 -10.98
N LEU A 100 11.97 11.62 -9.74
CA LEU A 100 12.01 10.73 -8.58
C LEU A 100 10.96 9.61 -8.69
N ARG A 101 9.75 9.94 -9.13
CA ARG A 101 8.68 8.96 -9.36
C ARG A 101 9.11 7.90 -10.36
N ARG A 102 9.70 8.27 -11.50
CA ARG A 102 10.24 7.31 -12.49
C ARG A 102 11.35 6.47 -11.89
N LYS A 103 12.27 7.07 -11.11
CA LYS A 103 13.36 6.34 -10.44
C LYS A 103 12.83 5.22 -9.54
N VAL A 104 11.78 5.49 -8.77
CA VAL A 104 11.14 4.49 -7.90
C VAL A 104 10.35 3.48 -8.74
N SER A 105 9.47 3.93 -9.63
CA SER A 105 8.61 3.04 -10.43
C SER A 105 9.36 2.10 -11.37
N LEU A 106 10.53 2.51 -11.88
CA LEU A 106 11.35 1.72 -12.80
C LEU A 106 12.43 0.90 -12.09
N ASN A 107 12.60 1.07 -10.78
CA ASN A 107 13.56 0.28 -10.02
C ASN A 107 13.20 -1.22 -10.12
N ALA A 108 14.19 -2.07 -10.45
CA ALA A 108 13.97 -3.48 -10.67
C ALA A 108 13.52 -4.21 -9.40
N ASP A 109 14.17 -3.93 -8.26
CA ASP A 109 13.93 -4.63 -7.00
C ASP A 109 12.53 -4.30 -6.45
N ILE A 110 12.11 -3.03 -6.53
CA ILE A 110 10.76 -2.62 -6.15
C ILE A 110 9.72 -3.37 -7.00
N ARG A 111 9.91 -3.41 -8.32
CA ARG A 111 8.99 -4.12 -9.23
C ARG A 111 8.91 -5.60 -8.90
N ILE A 112 10.05 -6.24 -8.59
CA ILE A 112 10.10 -7.65 -8.19
C ILE A 112 9.30 -7.87 -6.89
N SER A 113 9.46 -7.02 -5.88
CA SER A 113 8.69 -7.12 -4.63
C SER A 113 7.19 -6.96 -4.86
N ILE A 114 6.78 -6.02 -5.73
CA ILE A 114 5.37 -5.82 -6.11
C ILE A 114 4.82 -7.03 -6.88
N GLU A 115 5.60 -7.56 -7.82
CA GLU A 115 5.22 -8.74 -8.60
C GLU A 115 5.06 -9.98 -7.71
N ALA A 116 5.94 -10.17 -6.72
CA ALA A 116 5.82 -11.23 -5.73
C ALA A 116 4.52 -11.12 -4.92
N LEU A 117 4.19 -9.92 -4.45
CA LEU A 117 2.91 -9.65 -3.77
C LEU A 117 1.71 -9.96 -4.66
N TRP A 118 1.70 -9.43 -5.89
CA TRP A 118 0.59 -9.64 -6.82
C TRP A 118 0.40 -11.12 -7.18
N SER A 119 1.51 -11.83 -7.39
CA SER A 119 1.53 -13.26 -7.67
C SER A 119 1.01 -14.07 -6.48
N GLY A 120 1.43 -13.71 -5.26
CA GLY A 120 0.99 -14.35 -4.01
C GLY A 120 -0.50 -14.19 -3.72
N LEU A 121 -1.15 -13.20 -4.33
CA LEU A 121 -2.60 -12.97 -4.27
C LEU A 121 -3.35 -13.60 -5.45
N GLY A 122 -2.74 -14.55 -6.16
CA GLY A 122 -3.34 -15.23 -7.30
C GLY A 122 -3.40 -14.40 -8.58
N GLY A 123 -2.73 -13.25 -8.63
CA GLY A 123 -2.72 -12.39 -9.81
C GLY A 123 -2.24 -13.11 -11.08
N VAL A 124 -1.21 -13.95 -10.94
CA VAL A 124 -0.68 -14.76 -12.04
C VAL A 124 -1.68 -15.82 -12.50
N SER A 125 -2.27 -16.57 -11.57
CA SER A 125 -3.19 -17.68 -11.90
C SER A 125 -4.52 -17.17 -12.47
N ASN A 126 -5.00 -16.02 -12.00
CA ASN A 126 -6.30 -15.47 -12.35
C ASN A 126 -6.22 -14.33 -13.38
N GLY A 127 -5.02 -13.88 -13.73
CA GLY A 127 -4.76 -12.65 -14.51
C GLY A 127 -5.07 -11.34 -13.76
N VAL A 128 -5.70 -11.42 -12.59
CA VAL A 128 -6.13 -10.29 -11.73
C VAL A 128 -6.19 -10.74 -10.26
N VAL A 129 -6.06 -9.82 -9.31
CA VAL A 129 -6.37 -10.10 -7.90
C VAL A 129 -7.87 -9.99 -7.69
N LYS A 130 -8.49 -11.02 -7.12
CA LYS A 130 -9.93 -11.06 -6.85
C LYS A 130 -10.27 -10.32 -5.56
N GLU A 131 -11.55 -9.95 -5.43
CA GLU A 131 -12.04 -9.13 -4.31
C GLU A 131 -11.73 -9.76 -2.95
N ASP A 132 -12.01 -11.06 -2.78
CA ASP A 132 -11.80 -11.74 -1.50
C ASP A 132 -10.31 -11.77 -1.09
N ASP A 133 -9.42 -12.05 -2.05
CA ASP A 133 -7.96 -12.04 -1.84
C ASP A 133 -7.46 -10.63 -1.53
N TYR A 134 -7.96 -9.63 -2.27
CA TYR A 134 -7.65 -8.22 -2.06
C TYR A 134 -8.07 -7.76 -0.67
N ASN A 135 -9.31 -8.03 -0.28
CA ASN A 135 -9.89 -7.63 1.00
C ASN A 135 -9.13 -8.27 2.16
N THR A 136 -8.92 -9.59 2.09
CA THR A 136 -8.19 -10.34 3.11
C THR A 136 -6.77 -9.81 3.30
N PHE A 137 -6.08 -9.53 2.19
CA PHE A 137 -4.74 -8.95 2.20
C PHE A 137 -4.74 -7.55 2.84
N HIS A 138 -5.67 -6.67 2.45
CA HIS A 138 -5.74 -5.32 2.99
C HIS A 138 -6.11 -5.32 4.48
N PHE A 139 -7.04 -6.15 4.96
CA PHE A 139 -7.36 -6.24 6.39
C PHE A 139 -6.14 -6.67 7.23
N ARG A 140 -5.32 -7.57 6.71
CA ARG A 140 -4.05 -7.94 7.36
C ARG A 140 -3.05 -6.80 7.34
N MET A 141 -2.96 -6.05 6.24
CA MET A 141 -2.11 -4.85 6.18
C MET A 141 -2.55 -3.78 7.19
N TYR A 142 -3.86 -3.53 7.33
CA TYR A 142 -4.38 -2.62 8.36
C TYR A 142 -3.99 -3.10 9.75
N SER A 143 -4.21 -4.38 10.06
CA SER A 143 -3.86 -4.95 11.35
C SER A 143 -2.36 -4.84 11.65
N TYR A 144 -1.53 -5.18 10.67
CA TYR A 144 -0.07 -5.11 10.76
C TYR A 144 0.44 -3.68 10.96
N LEU A 145 0.05 -2.75 10.09
CA LEU A 145 0.57 -1.38 10.09
C LEU A 145 0.01 -0.54 11.24
N LEU A 146 -1.25 -0.79 11.61
CA LEU A 146 -1.86 -0.08 12.74
C LEU A 146 -1.58 -0.76 14.07
N GLY A 147 -1.13 -2.01 14.10
CA GLY A 147 -0.92 -2.75 15.36
C GLY A 147 -2.24 -2.98 16.11
N ILE A 148 -3.29 -3.33 15.37
CA ILE A 148 -4.62 -3.68 15.90
C ILE A 148 -4.97 -5.10 15.46
N ASP A 149 -5.94 -5.73 16.12
CA ASP A 149 -6.39 -7.06 15.73
C ASP A 149 -7.21 -7.05 14.43
N ASN A 150 -7.25 -8.20 13.73
CA ASN A 150 -7.96 -8.34 12.47
C ASN A 150 -9.46 -8.05 12.56
N VAL A 151 -10.12 -8.33 13.69
CA VAL A 151 -11.56 -8.08 13.82
C VAL A 151 -11.80 -6.58 13.86
N SER A 152 -11.05 -5.87 14.69
CA SER A 152 -11.09 -4.41 14.79
C SER A 152 -10.75 -3.72 13.46
N ALA A 153 -9.75 -4.23 12.74
CA ALA A 153 -9.42 -3.73 11.40
C ALA A 153 -10.59 -3.89 10.42
N ILE A 154 -11.14 -5.11 10.29
CA ILE A 154 -12.26 -5.39 9.37
C ILE A 154 -13.45 -4.47 9.66
N THR A 155 -13.84 -4.35 10.94
CA THR A 155 -15.00 -3.53 11.33
C THR A 155 -14.79 -2.06 11.00
N SER A 156 -13.59 -1.54 11.19
CA SER A 156 -13.32 -0.10 11.06
C SER A 156 -12.98 0.34 9.63
N THR A 157 -12.53 -0.56 8.77
CA THR A 157 -11.89 -0.18 7.49
C THR A 157 -12.49 -0.85 6.25
N SER A 158 -13.49 -1.73 6.41
CA SER A 158 -14.16 -2.42 5.30
C SER A 158 -14.65 -1.49 4.19
N ALA A 159 -15.27 -0.37 4.53
CA ALA A 159 -15.70 0.63 3.55
C ALA A 159 -14.52 1.20 2.75
N SER A 160 -13.45 1.60 3.44
CA SER A 160 -12.26 2.15 2.77
C SER A 160 -11.57 1.13 1.87
N VAL A 161 -11.48 -0.14 2.31
CA VAL A 161 -10.92 -1.24 1.50
C VAL A 161 -11.76 -1.50 0.25
N LEU A 162 -13.09 -1.46 0.37
CA LEU A 162 -13.99 -1.64 -0.76
C LEU A 162 -13.86 -0.52 -1.80
N GLU A 163 -13.83 0.74 -1.36
CA GLU A 163 -13.63 1.89 -2.26
C GLU A 163 -12.30 1.81 -3.01
N ASP A 164 -11.27 1.41 -2.28
CA ASP A 164 -9.94 1.16 -2.79
C ASP A 164 -9.91 0.04 -3.85
N PHE A 165 -10.62 -1.06 -3.61
CA PHE A 165 -10.80 -2.14 -4.58
C PHE A 165 -11.55 -1.67 -5.84
N ILE A 166 -12.65 -0.92 -5.66
CA ILE A 166 -13.46 -0.38 -6.76
C ILE A 166 -12.62 0.54 -7.65
N TYR A 167 -11.79 1.40 -7.05
CA TYR A 167 -10.88 2.25 -7.79
C TYR A 167 -9.84 1.43 -8.57
N ASP A 168 -9.19 0.48 -7.90
CA ASP A 168 -8.07 -0.27 -8.46
C ASP A 168 -8.49 -1.24 -9.57
N LYS A 169 -9.68 -1.84 -9.48
CA LYS A 169 -10.19 -2.76 -10.51
C LYS A 169 -10.55 -2.07 -11.82
N ARG A 170 -10.70 -0.73 -11.83
CA ARG A 170 -11.00 0.10 -13.03
C ARG A 170 -12.16 -0.45 -13.88
N GLY A 171 -13.24 -0.88 -13.22
CA GLY A 171 -14.40 -1.49 -13.89
C GLY A 171 -14.23 -2.96 -14.31
N GLY A 172 -13.05 -3.55 -14.11
CA GLY A 172 -12.78 -4.97 -14.36
C GLY A 172 -13.35 -5.92 -13.29
N ASN A 173 -13.08 -7.21 -13.51
CA ASN A 173 -13.47 -8.34 -12.65
C ASN A 173 -12.45 -8.66 -11.53
N GLY A 174 -11.52 -7.74 -11.28
CA GLY A 174 -10.41 -7.85 -10.34
C GLY A 174 -9.36 -6.78 -10.61
N VAL A 175 -8.33 -6.71 -9.77
CA VAL A 175 -7.26 -5.70 -9.88
C VAL A 175 -6.13 -6.22 -10.79
N PRO A 176 -5.90 -5.58 -11.96
CA PRO A 176 -4.79 -5.95 -12.83
C PRO A 176 -3.45 -5.48 -12.25
N PHE A 177 -2.35 -6.09 -12.70
CA PHE A 177 -1.01 -5.80 -12.19
C PHE A 177 -0.65 -4.31 -12.22
N GLY A 178 -0.95 -3.61 -13.31
CA GLY A 178 -0.62 -2.18 -13.44
C GLY A 178 -1.28 -1.30 -12.37
N SER A 179 -2.58 -1.51 -12.11
CA SER A 179 -3.28 -0.82 -11.02
C SER A 179 -2.71 -1.21 -9.66
N PHE A 180 -2.50 -2.51 -9.43
CA PHE A 180 -1.94 -3.02 -8.18
C PHE A 180 -0.55 -2.44 -7.87
N ALA A 181 0.30 -2.34 -8.88
CA ALA A 181 1.64 -1.79 -8.74
C ALA A 181 1.61 -0.31 -8.32
N VAL A 182 0.75 0.49 -8.94
CA VAL A 182 0.54 1.89 -8.53
C VAL A 182 0.03 1.94 -7.09
N SER A 183 -0.92 1.09 -6.72
CA SER A 183 -1.44 0.99 -5.35
C SER A 183 -0.36 0.68 -4.32
N MET A 184 0.53 -0.26 -4.61
CA MET A 184 1.62 -0.64 -3.70
C MET A 184 2.69 0.46 -3.61
N LEU A 185 2.93 1.20 -4.70
CA LEU A 185 3.80 2.37 -4.70
C LEU A 185 3.22 3.53 -3.88
N GLU A 186 1.93 3.84 -4.04
CA GLU A 186 1.20 4.82 -3.21
C GLU A 186 1.28 4.45 -1.73
N LEU A 187 1.13 3.16 -1.41
CA LEU A 187 1.24 2.65 -0.05
C LEU A 187 2.67 2.83 0.48
N ALA A 188 3.68 2.32 -0.23
CA ALA A 188 5.07 2.41 0.19
C ALA A 188 5.53 3.88 0.34
N ASP A 189 5.12 4.76 -0.58
CA ASP A 189 5.37 6.21 -0.51
C ASP A 189 4.82 6.84 0.77
N ASN A 190 3.69 6.34 1.27
CA ASN A 190 3.06 6.84 2.48
C ASN A 190 3.77 6.36 3.76
N TRP A 191 4.18 5.09 3.78
CA TRP A 191 4.67 4.40 4.99
C TRP A 191 6.20 4.38 5.12
N THR A 192 6.93 4.67 4.05
CA THR A 192 8.39 4.85 4.10
C THR A 192 8.75 6.28 4.49
N ARG A 193 9.86 6.45 5.23
CA ARG A 193 10.35 7.78 5.63
C ARG A 193 11.18 8.45 4.55
N THR A 194 11.78 7.68 3.64
CA THR A 194 12.64 8.20 2.57
C THR A 194 12.15 7.75 1.20
N ARG A 195 12.67 8.39 0.14
CA ARG A 195 12.43 8.01 -1.27
C ARG A 195 13.57 7.19 -1.86
N LYS A 196 14.33 6.50 -0.99
CA LYS A 196 15.37 5.55 -1.41
C LYS A 196 14.71 4.23 -1.80
N PRO A 197 15.10 3.60 -2.91
CA PRO A 197 14.50 2.33 -3.33
C PRO A 197 14.57 1.22 -2.27
N ASP A 198 15.67 1.12 -1.54
CA ASP A 198 15.87 0.10 -0.50
C ASP A 198 14.79 0.15 0.61
N ASP A 199 14.30 1.34 0.94
CA ASP A 199 13.24 1.50 1.95
C ASP A 199 11.89 1.00 1.42
N TYR A 200 11.62 1.19 0.12
CA TYR A 200 10.42 0.65 -0.52
C TYR A 200 10.50 -0.87 -0.58
N VAL A 201 11.65 -1.42 -1.01
CA VAL A 201 11.87 -2.88 -1.06
C VAL A 201 11.69 -3.50 0.33
N ARG A 202 12.31 -2.92 1.36
CA ARG A 202 12.18 -3.40 2.74
C ARG A 202 10.72 -3.40 3.18
N PHE A 203 10.02 -2.28 2.98
CA PHE A 203 8.61 -2.15 3.35
C PHE A 203 7.73 -3.18 2.62
N LEU A 204 7.92 -3.35 1.30
CA LEU A 204 7.13 -4.29 0.51
C LEU A 204 7.41 -5.75 0.91
N ASN A 205 8.65 -6.08 1.25
CA ASN A 205 8.99 -7.41 1.77
C ASN A 205 8.39 -7.65 3.17
N ASP A 206 8.41 -6.64 4.05
CA ASP A 206 7.74 -6.74 5.36
C ASP A 206 6.23 -6.95 5.18
N VAL A 207 5.59 -6.25 4.23
CA VAL A 207 4.18 -6.47 3.89
C VAL A 207 3.96 -7.89 3.34
N HIS A 208 4.83 -8.36 2.44
CA HIS A 208 4.77 -9.71 1.90
C HIS A 208 4.78 -10.77 3.02
N ASP A 209 5.76 -10.68 3.92
CA ASP A 209 6.02 -11.69 4.93
C ASP A 209 4.95 -11.73 6.03
N ASN A 210 4.32 -10.58 6.32
CA ASN A 210 3.35 -10.44 7.40
C ASN A 210 1.89 -10.49 6.92
N CYS A 211 1.60 -10.10 5.67
CA CYS A 211 0.22 -9.88 5.22
C CYS A 211 -0.27 -10.91 4.20
N LEU A 212 0.60 -11.57 3.44
CA LEU A 212 0.14 -12.61 2.52
C LEU A 212 -0.44 -13.82 3.28
N PRO A 213 -1.47 -14.50 2.72
CA PRO A 213 -1.87 -15.80 3.21
C PRO A 213 -0.66 -16.74 3.17
N ARG A 214 -0.23 -17.22 4.33
CA ARG A 214 0.71 -18.35 4.35
C ARG A 214 -0.01 -19.49 3.67
N PRO A 215 0.57 -20.11 2.62
CA PRO A 215 -0.02 -21.30 2.07
C PRO A 215 -0.19 -22.29 3.22
N PRO A 216 -1.33 -23.00 3.32
CA PRO A 216 -1.41 -24.14 4.20
C PRO A 216 -0.19 -25.02 3.92
N LYS A 217 0.47 -25.55 4.96
CA LYS A 217 1.54 -26.53 4.80
C LYS A 217 0.92 -27.78 4.15
N LEU A 218 0.80 -27.75 2.83
CA LEU A 218 0.36 -28.90 2.06
C LEU A 218 1.44 -29.97 2.23
N PRO A 219 1.06 -31.25 2.42
CA PRO A 219 2.01 -32.34 2.26
C PRO A 219 2.66 -32.17 0.89
N ALA A 220 3.99 -32.27 0.84
CA ALA A 220 4.74 -32.14 -0.41
C ALA A 220 4.13 -33.08 -1.47
N LYS A 221 3.91 -32.51 -2.66
CA LYS A 221 3.33 -33.09 -3.90
C LYS A 221 1.86 -32.76 -4.14
N HIS A 222 1.66 -31.65 -4.83
CA HIS A 222 0.75 -31.63 -5.97
C HIS A 222 1.41 -30.83 -7.09
N ASP A 223 1.65 -31.47 -8.23
CA ASP A 223 2.06 -30.80 -9.46
C ASP A 223 0.93 -29.87 -9.89
N ILE A 224 1.11 -28.59 -9.61
CA ILE A 224 0.19 -27.55 -10.07
C ILE A 224 0.54 -27.28 -11.53
N SER A 225 -0.25 -27.86 -12.44
CA SER A 225 -0.22 -27.53 -13.86
C SER A 225 -0.77 -26.12 -14.04
N LEU A 226 0.12 -25.12 -14.16
CA LEU A 226 -0.25 -23.74 -14.41
C LEU A 226 -0.58 -23.55 -15.89
N SER A 227 -1.86 -23.33 -16.22
CA SER A 227 -2.32 -23.07 -17.59
C SER A 227 -1.97 -21.65 -18.04
N TYR A 228 -0.83 -21.48 -18.73
CA TYR A 228 -0.52 -20.23 -19.44
C TYR A 228 -0.72 -20.40 -20.95
N GLU A 229 -1.60 -19.61 -21.55
CA GLU A 229 -1.81 -19.58 -23.01
C GLU A 229 -0.71 -18.82 -23.76
N LYS A 230 0.09 -18.00 -23.08
CA LYS A 230 1.17 -17.18 -23.67
C LYS A 230 2.43 -17.23 -22.80
N PRO A 231 3.63 -17.03 -23.38
CA PRO A 231 4.86 -16.99 -22.60
C PRO A 231 4.79 -15.89 -21.53
N VAL A 232 5.08 -16.24 -20.28
CA VAL A 232 5.11 -15.28 -19.17
C VAL A 232 6.56 -15.09 -18.73
N TYR A 233 6.98 -13.83 -18.66
CA TYR A 233 8.31 -13.45 -18.24
C TYR A 233 8.34 -13.31 -16.71
N PHE A 234 9.32 -13.95 -16.06
CA PHE A 234 9.63 -13.75 -14.65
C PHE A 234 11.12 -13.43 -14.49
N SER A 235 11.49 -12.78 -13.38
CA SER A 235 12.89 -12.47 -13.04
C SER A 235 13.80 -13.71 -12.91
N GLY A 236 13.23 -14.91 -12.81
CA GLY A 236 13.96 -16.18 -12.83
C GLY A 236 14.18 -16.82 -14.21
N GLY A 237 13.60 -16.27 -15.28
CA GLY A 237 13.63 -16.84 -16.64
C GLY A 237 12.27 -16.78 -17.34
N LEU A 238 12.25 -17.11 -18.63
CA LEU A 238 11.04 -17.16 -19.46
C LEU A 238 10.37 -18.53 -19.27
N VAL A 239 9.10 -18.58 -18.88
CA VAL A 239 8.33 -19.83 -18.88
C VAL A 239 7.60 -19.94 -20.21
N CYS A 240 7.98 -20.92 -21.02
CA CYS A 240 7.37 -21.21 -22.31
C CYS A 240 6.46 -22.42 -22.17
N ARG A 241 5.29 -22.34 -22.81
CA ARG A 241 4.49 -23.51 -23.15
C ARG A 241 5.19 -24.24 -24.30
N VAL A 242 5.45 -25.53 -24.11
CA VAL A 242 5.96 -26.43 -25.15
C VAL A 242 4.88 -27.49 -25.36
N ASP A 243 4.29 -27.49 -26.55
CA ASP A 243 3.34 -28.53 -26.96
C ASP A 243 4.15 -29.66 -27.61
N ASP A 244 4.15 -30.86 -27.01
CA ASP A 244 4.77 -32.06 -27.54
C ASP A 244 3.68 -33.11 -27.75
N ASP A 245 3.19 -33.20 -29.00
CA ASP A 245 2.20 -34.09 -29.66
C ASP A 245 0.99 -34.68 -28.89
N ASP A 246 1.06 -34.92 -27.58
CA ASP A 246 -0.06 -35.26 -26.68
C ASP A 246 0.06 -34.66 -25.26
N HIS A 247 1.12 -33.91 -24.95
CA HIS A 247 1.38 -33.30 -23.63
C HIS A 247 1.77 -31.83 -23.75
N VAL A 248 1.30 -31.03 -22.78
CA VAL A 248 1.69 -29.63 -22.62
C VAL A 248 2.68 -29.56 -21.47
N GLU A 249 3.95 -29.25 -21.76
CA GLU A 249 4.98 -29.04 -20.75
C GLU A 249 5.32 -27.54 -20.60
N TYR A 250 5.63 -27.13 -19.37
CA TYR A 250 6.03 -25.76 -19.06
C TYR A 250 7.53 -25.73 -18.70
N VAL A 251 8.34 -25.18 -19.61
CA VAL A 251 9.80 -25.18 -19.46
C VAL A 251 10.29 -23.78 -19.11
N LYS A 252 11.07 -23.69 -18.03
CA LYS A 252 11.77 -22.47 -17.62
C LYS A 252 13.06 -22.32 -18.43
N LYS A 253 13.06 -21.44 -19.44
CA LYS A 253 14.28 -21.04 -20.17
C LYS A 253 15.01 -19.93 -19.42
N LYS A 254 16.27 -20.16 -19.06
CA LYS A 254 17.17 -19.06 -18.69
C LYS A 254 17.49 -18.27 -19.95
N LEU A 255 17.24 -16.96 -19.93
CA LEU A 255 17.69 -16.06 -20.99
C LEU A 255 19.20 -15.84 -20.79
N HIS A 256 19.98 -16.16 -21.82
CA HIS A 256 21.42 -15.89 -21.89
C HIS A 256 21.68 -14.44 -22.31
#